data_AF-A0A5K0XX45-F1
#
_entry.id   AF-A0A5K0XX45-F1
#
_cell.length_a   1.000
_cell.length_b   1.000
_cell.length_c   1.000
_cell.angle_alpha   90.00
_cell.angle_beta   90.00
_cell.angle_gamma   90.00
#
_symmetry.space_group_name_H-M   'P 1'
#
loop_
_entity.id
_entity.type
_entity.pdbx_description
1 polymer ?
#
loop_
_entity_poly.entity_id
_entity_poly.type
_entity_poly.pdbx_seq_one_letter_code
_entity_poly.pdbx_strand_id
1 'polypeptide(L)' 'VLLPLANVPMIEYALAWLESVGVAEVFVFCCSHANQVKDYLQKSQWLGQSRIKVDTIESHDSISAGDALRLIYEKNV' A
#
# COMPACT_ATOMS: atom_id res chain seq x y z
N VAL A 1 -3.01 -6.53 6.99
CA VAL A 1 -1.77 -6.40 6.20
C VAL A 1 -0.52 -6.19 7.06
N LEU A 2 -0.63 -5.62 8.27
CA LEU A 2 0.53 -5.41 9.18
C LEU A 2 0.82 -6.59 10.13
N LEU A 3 0.14 -7.73 9.94
CA LEU A 3 0.40 -8.91 10.77
C LEU A 3 1.77 -9.51 10.42
N PRO A 4 2.54 -9.97 11.43
CA PRO A 4 3.86 -10.52 11.20
C PRO A 4 3.79 -11.91 10.55
N LEU A 5 4.59 -12.09 9.50
CA LEU A 5 4.92 -13.37 8.89
C LEU A 5 6.43 -13.56 9.01
N ALA A 6 6.86 -14.59 9.75
CA ALA A 6 8.26 -14.78 10.15
C ALA A 6 8.88 -13.52 10.78
N ASN A 7 8.15 -12.91 11.74
CA ASN A 7 8.53 -11.69 12.48
C ASN A 7 8.66 -10.41 11.63
N VAL A 8 8.22 -10.42 10.38
CA VAL A 8 8.21 -9.24 9.49
C VAL A 8 6.77 -8.98 9.01
N PRO A 9 6.26 -7.74 9.01
CA PRO A 9 4.91 -7.44 8.54
C PRO A 9 4.66 -7.92 7.10
N MET A 10 3.51 -8.56 6.86
CA MET A 10 3.17 -9.18 5.56
C MET A 10 3.30 -8.23 4.36
N ILE A 11 3.02 -6.93 4.55
CA ILE A 11 3.13 -5.90 3.51
C ILE A 11 4.55 -5.77 2.93
N GLU A 12 5.58 -6.00 3.73
CA GLU A 12 7.00 -5.87 3.32
C GLU A 12 7.34 -6.82 2.19
N TYR A 13 6.86 -8.06 2.27
CA TYR A 13 7.10 -9.08 1.26
C TYR A 13 6.46 -8.70 -0.08
N ALA A 14 5.26 -8.13 -0.06
CA ALA A 14 4.59 -7.68 -1.26
C ALA A 14 5.32 -6.50 -1.91
N LEU A 15 5.74 -5.51 -1.12
CA LEU A 15 6.46 -4.33 -1.62
C LEU A 15 7.85 -4.68 -2.14
N ALA A 16 8.60 -5.54 -1.43
CA ALA A 16 9.90 -6.02 -1.89
C ALA A 16 9.80 -6.82 -3.20
N TRP A 17 8.75 -7.62 -3.34
CA TRP A 17 8.48 -8.32 -4.60
C TRP A 17 8.17 -7.35 -5.74
N LEU A 18 7.29 -6.36 -5.52
CA LEU A 18 6.96 -5.34 -6.51
C LEU A 18 8.19 -4.52 -6.94
N GLU A 19 9.06 -4.17 -5.99
CA GLU A 19 10.35 -3.54 -6.30
C GLU A 19 11.24 -4.45 -7.15
N SER A 20 11.33 -5.74 -6.83
CA SER A 20 12.19 -6.69 -7.55
C SER A 20 11.81 -6.89 -9.02
N VAL A 21 10.52 -6.70 -9.36
CA VAL A 21 10.03 -6.77 -10.75
C VAL A 21 10.07 -5.40 -11.46
N GLY A 22 10.55 -4.35 -10.79
CA GLY A 22 10.77 -3.03 -11.38
C GLY A 22 9.53 -2.14 -11.46
N VAL A 23 8.52 -2.35 -10.60
CA VAL A 23 7.39 -1.42 -10.50
C VAL A 23 7.89 -0.08 -9.96
N ALA A 24 7.53 1.03 -10.60
CA ALA A 24 7.97 2.36 -10.17
C ALA A 24 7.06 2.99 -9.11
N GLU A 25 5.75 2.74 -9.17
CA GLU A 25 4.75 3.37 -8.32
C GLU A 25 3.71 2.34 -7.85
N VAL A 26 3.39 2.37 -6.56
CA VAL A 26 2.49 1.44 -5.89
C VAL A 26 1.46 2.20 -5.07
N PHE A 27 0.19 1.90 -5.31
CA PHE A 27 -0.92 2.45 -4.54
C PHE A 27 -1.46 1.41 -3.54
N VAL A 28 -1.33 1.70 -2.25
CA VAL A 28 -1.85 0.86 -1.16
C VAL A 28 -3.25 1.34 -0.79
N PHE A 29 -4.25 0.56 -1.21
CA PHE A 29 -5.65 0.84 -0.90
C PHE A 29 -6.01 0.38 0.52
N CYS A 30 -6.50 1.28 1.35
CA CYS A 30 -6.77 1.08 2.77
C CYS A 30 -8.26 1.28 3.07
N CYS A 31 -8.97 0.19 3.37
CA CYS A 31 -10.38 0.26 3.78
C CYS A 31 -10.58 0.37 5.30
N SER A 32 -9.65 -0.20 6.07
CA SER A 32 -9.71 -0.25 7.53
C SER A 32 -8.35 0.04 8.14
N HIS A 33 -8.35 0.72 9.29
CA HIS A 33 -7.15 1.13 10.04
C HIS A 33 -6.11 1.85 9.18
N ALA A 34 -6.55 2.68 8.23
CA ALA A 34 -5.67 3.35 7.27
C ALA A 34 -4.58 4.19 7.95
N ASN A 35 -4.89 4.85 9.06
CA ASN A 35 -3.90 5.61 9.85
C ASN A 35 -2.74 4.71 10.32
N GLN A 36 -3.01 3.49 10.78
CA GLN A 36 -1.94 2.58 11.20
C GLN A 36 -1.05 2.15 10.02
N VAL A 37 -1.65 1.93 8.84
CA VAL A 37 -0.91 1.59 7.62
C VAL A 37 -0.08 2.77 7.13
N LYS A 38 -0.65 3.98 7.14
CA LYS A 38 0.04 5.24 6.82
C LYS A 38 1.22 5.47 7.75
N ASP A 39 1.02 5.38 9.06
CA ASP A 39 2.06 5.58 10.07
C ASP A 39 3.18 4.54 9.93
N TYR A 40 2.83 3.29 9.62
CA TYR A 40 3.79 2.22 9.39
C TYR A 40 4.64 2.53 8.15
N LEU A 41 4.02 2.84 7.01
CA LEU A 41 4.71 3.15 5.77
C LEU A 41 5.57 4.41 5.90
N GLN A 42 5.11 5.43 6.65
CA GLN A 42 5.88 6.65 6.96
C GLN A 42 7.16 6.40 7.73
N LYS A 43 7.18 5.40 8.61
CA LYS A 43 8.36 5.02 9.39
C LYS A 43 9.25 4.00 8.68
N SER A 44 8.77 3.42 7.57
CA SER A 44 9.45 2.38 6.82
C SER A 44 10.48 2.95 5.83
N GLN A 45 11.32 2.07 5.29
CA GLN A 45 12.28 2.41 4.23
C GLN A 45 11.63 2.85 2.91
N TRP A 46 10.34 2.56 2.73
CA TRP A 46 9.61 2.77 1.47
C TRP A 46 9.42 4.24 1.08
N LEU A 47 9.55 5.18 2.03
CA LEU A 47 9.35 6.60 1.79
C LEU A 47 10.63 7.42 1.52
N GLY A 48 11.82 6.84 1.73
CA GLY A 48 13.08 7.60 1.63
C GLY A 48 14.27 6.89 0.98
N GLN A 49 14.30 5.55 0.95
CA GLN A 49 15.44 4.79 0.44
C GLN A 49 15.07 3.80 -0.68
N SER A 50 13.77 3.69 -0.96
CA SER A 50 13.19 2.75 -1.91
C SER A 50 13.25 3.29 -3.35
N ARG A 51 13.43 2.40 -4.33
CA ARG A 51 13.30 2.73 -5.77
C ARG A 51 11.84 2.85 -6.23
N ILE A 52 10.89 2.43 -5.40
CA ILE A 52 9.45 2.48 -5.67
C ILE A 52 8.80 3.60 -4.87
N LYS A 53 7.85 4.32 -5.47
CA LYS A 53 7.00 5.31 -4.80
C LYS A 53 5.76 4.61 -4.25
N VAL A 54 5.55 4.68 -2.94
CA VAL A 54 4.40 4.03 -2.29
C VAL A 54 3.45 5.09 -1.75
N ASP A 55 2.24 5.14 -2.30
CA ASP A 55 1.19 6.07 -1.89
C ASP A 55 -0.01 5.32 -1.31
N THR A 56 -0.62 5.85 -0.25
CA THR A 56 -1.80 5.23 0.37
C THR A 56 -3.09 5.92 -0.09
N ILE A 57 -4.09 5.14 -0.49
CA ILE A 57 -5.44 5.62 -0.81
C ILE A 57 -6.39 5.09 0.27
N GLU A 58 -7.08 5.98 0.96
CA GLU A 58 -8.07 5.59 1.97
C GLU A 58 -9.49 5.68 1.40
N SER A 59 -10.29 4.65 1.64
CA SER A 59 -11.72 4.62 1.31
C SER A 59 -12.47 3.64 2.19
N HIS A 60 -13.43 4.14 2.96
CA HIS A 60 -14.27 3.29 3.81
C HIS A 60 -15.48 2.71 3.09
N ASP A 61 -15.86 3.28 1.93
CA ASP A 61 -17.04 2.90 1.16
C ASP A 61 -16.75 1.80 0.11
N SER A 62 -15.48 1.45 -0.08
CA SER A 62 -15.07 0.42 -1.05
C SER A 62 -15.06 -0.97 -0.40
N ILE A 63 -16.13 -1.73 -0.66
CA ILE A 63 -16.34 -3.07 -0.08
C ILE A 63 -15.79 -4.17 -0.99
N SER A 64 -15.74 -3.93 -2.30
CA SER A 64 -15.22 -4.87 -3.29
C SER A 64 -13.98 -4.33 -4.02
N ALA A 65 -13.23 -5.23 -4.66
CA ALA A 65 -12.13 -4.84 -5.54
C ALA A 65 -12.60 -3.97 -6.72
N GLY A 66 -13.82 -4.20 -7.22
CA GLY A 66 -14.41 -3.38 -8.28
C GLY A 66 -14.67 -1.94 -7.84
N ASP A 67 -15.10 -1.74 -6.60
CA ASP A 67 -15.31 -0.40 -6.04
C ASP A 67 -13.99 0.35 -5.86
N ALA A 68 -12.95 -0.35 -5.40
CA ALA A 68 -11.61 0.20 -5.29
C ALA A 68 -11.08 0.66 -6.66
N LEU A 69 -11.23 -0.16 -7.71
CA LEU A 69 -10.81 0.22 -9.07
C LEU A 69 -11.62 1.40 -9.63
N ARG A 70 -12.93 1.46 -9.35
CA ARG A 70 -13.76 2.60 -9.75
C ARG A 70 -13.33 3.89 -9.07
N LEU A 71 -13.00 3.83 -7.78
CA LEU A 71 -12.49 5.00 -7.06
C LEU A 71 -11.13 5.46 -7.58
N ILE A 72 -10.24 4.51 -7.94
CA ILE A 72 -8.95 4.84 -8.56
C ILE A 72 -9.19 5.59 -9.87
N TYR A 73 -10.11 5.09 -10.71
CA TYR A 73 -10.49 5.75 -11.96
C TYR A 73 -11.03 7.17 -11.72
N GLU A 74 -11.90 7.37 -10.72
CA GLU A 74 -12.45 8.70 -10.37
C GLU A 74 -11.37 9.67 -9.86
N LYS A 75 -10.34 9.16 -9.17
CA LYS A 75 -9.23 9.98 -8.67
C LYS A 75 -8.19 10.35 -9.74
N ASN A 76 -8.30 9.81 -10.97
CA ASN A 76 -7.33 10.00 -12.06
C ASN A 76 -5.88 9.72 -11.63
N VAL A 77 -5.70 8.68 -10.82
CA VAL A 77 -4.39 8.10 -10.47
C VAL A 77 -4.11 6.88 -11.33
#